data_AF-A0A4P8XXF5-F1
#
_entry.id   AF-A0A4P8XXF5-F1
#
_cell.length_a   1.000
_cell.length_b   1.000
_cell.length_c   1.000
_cell.angle_alpha   90.00
_cell.angle_beta   90.00
_cell.angle_gamma   90.00
#
_symmetry.space_group_name_H-M   'P 1'
#
loop_
_entity.id
_entity.type
_entity.pdbx_description
1 polymer ?
#
loop_
_entity_poly.entity_id
_entity_poly.type
_entity_poly.pdbx_seq_one_letter_code
_entity_poly.pdbx_strand_id
1 'polypeptide(L)'
;MRNDKQGRTSKLNSWNCFRLLQSAICNRKEIADKSYEEILKVRQEKSKPILDASLCWAEKQSIAFKSKLGGAFTYLKNNEKYLRRYLEDGRLEIDNNRAERSIKPL
;
A
#
# COMPACT_ATOMS: atom_id res chain seq x y z
N MET A 1 34.86 -18.50 0.98
CA MET A 1 33.42 -18.82 1.01
C MET A 1 32.70 -17.76 1.85
N ARG A 2 31.94 -16.85 1.24
CA ARG A 2 31.08 -15.89 1.97
C ARG A 2 29.72 -15.88 1.28
N ASN A 3 28.76 -16.51 1.94
CA ASN A 3 27.39 -16.72 1.48
C ASN A 3 26.58 -15.41 1.46
N ASP A 4 25.78 -15.30 0.40
CA ASP A 4 24.42 -14.76 0.35
C ASP A 4 24.12 -13.38 0.96
N LYS A 5 24.21 -12.34 0.11
CA LYS A 5 23.52 -11.05 0.31
C LYS A 5 22.34 -10.85 -0.65
N GLN A 6 21.72 -11.92 -1.15
CA GLN A 6 20.62 -11.81 -2.14
C GLN A 6 19.26 -11.35 -1.55
N GLY A 7 19.12 -11.19 -0.22
CA GLY A 7 17.81 -11.03 0.44
C GLY A 7 17.31 -9.61 0.75
N ARG A 8 18.10 -8.54 0.55
CA ARG A 8 17.71 -7.17 0.97
C ARG A 8 17.16 -6.27 -0.14
N THR A 9 17.38 -6.61 -1.41
CA THR A 9 17.04 -5.74 -2.55
C THR A 9 15.62 -5.92 -3.07
N SER A 10 14.96 -7.05 -2.80
CA SER A 10 13.56 -7.29 -3.17
C SER A 10 12.59 -6.46 -2.33
N LYS A 11 12.77 -6.45 -0.99
CA LYS A 11 11.95 -5.68 -0.05
C LYS A 11 11.93 -4.19 -0.38
N LEU A 12 13.06 -3.60 -0.78
CA LEU A 12 13.18 -2.16 -1.05
C LEU A 12 12.34 -1.72 -2.27
N ASN A 13 12.20 -2.57 -3.30
CA ASN A 13 11.40 -2.24 -4.50
C ASN A 13 9.90 -2.43 -4.26
N SER A 14 9.51 -3.51 -3.59
CA SER A 14 8.11 -3.72 -3.18
C SER A 14 7.64 -2.63 -2.20
N TRP A 15 8.50 -2.26 -1.24
CA TRP A 15 8.22 -1.15 -0.30
C TRP A 15 8.09 0.19 -1.00
N ASN A 16 8.95 0.50 -1.96
CA ASN A 16 8.85 1.76 -2.71
C ASN A 16 7.55 1.82 -3.53
N CYS A 17 7.18 0.73 -4.20
CA CYS A 17 5.92 0.66 -4.94
C CYS A 17 4.72 0.81 -4.00
N PHE A 18 4.77 0.16 -2.83
CA PHE A 18 3.75 0.30 -1.80
C PHE A 18 3.65 1.73 -1.28
N ARG A 19 4.78 2.39 -0.97
CA ARG A 19 4.79 3.80 -0.52
C ARG A 19 4.29 4.77 -1.58
N LEU A 20 4.62 4.55 -2.84
CA LEU A 20 4.11 5.36 -3.94
C LEU A 20 2.59 5.20 -4.08
N LEU A 21 2.09 3.97 -4.00
CA LEU A 21 0.65 3.71 -3.98
C LEU A 21 0.00 4.32 -2.73
N GLN A 22 0.61 4.17 -1.55
CA GLN A 22 0.17 4.79 -0.31
C GLN A 22 0.06 6.30 -0.42
N SER A 23 1.06 6.95 -1.00
CA SER A 23 1.08 8.39 -1.25
C SER A 23 0.02 8.81 -2.28
N ALA A 24 -0.23 7.98 -3.29
CA ALA A 24 -1.23 8.25 -4.32
C ALA A 24 -2.66 8.11 -3.78
N ILE A 25 -2.89 7.14 -2.89
CA ILE A 25 -4.22 6.87 -2.32
C ILE A 25 -4.48 7.56 -0.98
N CYS A 26 -3.46 8.10 -0.29
CA CYS A 26 -3.61 8.82 0.97
C CYS A 26 -3.30 10.31 0.76
N ASN A 27 -4.32 11.10 0.43
CA ASN A 27 -4.18 12.54 0.35
C ASN A 27 -4.29 13.16 1.75
N ARG A 28 -3.27 12.95 2.59
CA ARG A 28 -3.27 13.28 4.03
C ARG A 28 -3.70 14.73 4.32
N LYS A 29 -3.30 15.67 3.45
CA LYS A 29 -3.67 17.10 3.56
C LYS A 29 -5.16 17.35 3.33
N GLU A 30 -5.79 16.58 2.45
CA GLU A 30 -7.21 16.74 2.11
C GLU A 30 -8.14 16.17 3.18
N ILE A 31 -7.63 15.24 3.99
CA ILE A 31 -8.41 14.53 5.02
C ILE A 31 -8.10 14.99 6.45
N ALA A 32 -7.19 15.96 6.64
CA ALA A 32 -6.68 16.35 7.95
C ALA A 32 -7.77 16.89 8.90
N ASP A 33 -8.70 17.67 8.37
CA ASP A 33 -9.76 18.34 9.15
C ASP A 33 -11.17 17.80 8.83
N LYS A 34 -11.26 16.63 8.18
CA LYS A 34 -12.52 16.04 7.72
C LYS A 34 -13.08 15.03 8.73
N SER A 35 -14.39 14.94 8.82
CA SER A 35 -15.06 13.87 9.56
C SER A 35 -14.79 12.50 8.92
N TYR A 36 -14.94 11.42 9.68
CA TYR A 36 -14.71 10.07 9.15
C TYR A 36 -15.58 9.73 7.93
N GLU A 37 -16.81 10.25 7.86
CA GLU A 37 -17.70 10.07 6.70
C GLU A 37 -17.18 10.81 5.46
N GLU A 38 -16.69 12.03 5.62
CA GLU A 38 -16.09 12.79 4.52
C GLU A 38 -14.78 12.16 4.05
N ILE A 39 -13.98 11.63 4.98
CA ILE A 39 -12.77 10.87 4.66
C ILE A 39 -13.12 9.65 3.81
N LEU A 40 -14.18 8.91 4.17
CA LEU A 40 -14.66 7.77 3.39
C LEU A 40 -15.07 8.19 1.99
N LYS A 41 -15.85 9.27 1.87
CA LYS A 41 -16.27 9.80 0.57
C LYS A 41 -15.07 10.14 -0.32
N VAL A 42 -14.10 10.87 0.22
CA VAL A 42 -12.85 11.21 -0.50
C VAL A 42 -12.09 9.96 -0.92
N ARG A 43 -12.00 8.94 -0.05
CA ARG A 43 -11.33 7.67 -0.37
C ARG A 43 -12.06 6.90 -1.46
N GLN A 44 -13.38 6.86 -1.44
CA GLN A 44 -14.17 6.19 -2.48
C GLN A 44 -14.06 6.92 -3.84
N GLU A 45 -14.03 8.24 -3.84
CA GLU A 45 -13.95 9.03 -5.07
C GLU A 45 -12.54 9.08 -5.68
N LYS A 46 -11.49 9.15 -4.84
CA LYS A 46 -10.11 9.38 -5.31
C LYS A 46 -9.21 8.17 -5.15
N SER A 47 -9.24 7.54 -3.98
CA SER A 47 -8.31 6.48 -3.61
C SER A 47 -8.68 5.13 -4.26
N LYS A 48 -9.97 4.80 -4.30
CA LYS A 48 -10.48 3.57 -4.90
C LYS A 48 -10.15 3.42 -6.39
N PRO A 49 -10.41 4.39 -7.29
CA PRO A 49 -10.09 4.22 -8.70
C PRO A 49 -8.59 4.04 -8.95
N ILE A 50 -7.73 4.67 -8.15
CA ILE A 50 -6.27 4.48 -8.24
C ILE A 50 -5.87 3.06 -7.86
N LEU A 51 -6.43 2.52 -6.77
CA LEU A 51 -6.17 1.14 -6.34
C LEU A 51 -6.64 0.14 -7.39
N ASP A 52 -7.88 0.29 -7.87
CA ASP A 52 -8.46 -0.61 -8.87
C ASP A 52 -7.70 -0.54 -10.21
N ALA A 53 -7.31 0.66 -10.66
CA ALA A 53 -6.48 0.81 -11.87
C ALA A 53 -5.09 0.16 -11.70
N SER A 54 -4.48 0.29 -10.52
CA SER A 54 -3.17 -0.30 -10.23
C SER A 54 -3.23 -1.83 -10.23
N LEU A 55 -4.28 -2.42 -9.64
CA LEU A 55 -4.50 -3.86 -9.63
C LEU A 55 -4.83 -4.39 -11.03
N CYS A 56 -5.74 -3.73 -11.75
CA CYS A 56 -6.08 -4.10 -13.12
C CYS A 56 -4.87 -4.03 -14.05
N TRP A 57 -4.02 -3.01 -13.91
CA TRP A 57 -2.79 -2.92 -14.68
C TRP A 57 -1.83 -4.06 -14.31
N ALA A 58 -1.66 -4.36 -13.01
CA ALA A 58 -0.80 -5.45 -12.55
C ALA A 58 -1.23 -6.82 -13.10
N GLU A 59 -2.53 -7.09 -13.16
CA GLU A 59 -3.07 -8.36 -13.67
C GLU A 59 -2.88 -8.54 -15.18
N LYS A 60 -2.90 -7.45 -15.94
CA LYS A 60 -2.70 -7.48 -17.40
C LYS A 60 -1.25 -7.70 -17.80
N GLN A 61 -0.30 -7.50 -16.89
CA GLN A 61 1.10 -7.66 -17.22
C GLN A 61 1.57 -9.10 -17.02
N SER A 62 2.12 -9.71 -18.06
CA SER A 62 2.82 -11.01 -18.00
C SER A 62 4.23 -10.84 -17.38
N ILE A 63 4.29 -10.24 -16.20
CA ILE A 63 5.56 -9.96 -15.57
C ILE A 63 6.16 -11.24 -15.01
N ALA A 64 7.42 -11.48 -15.38
CA ALA A 64 8.21 -12.54 -14.78
C ALA A 64 8.18 -12.39 -13.25
N PHE A 65 7.65 -13.41 -12.57
CA PHE A 65 7.49 -13.48 -11.11
C PHE A 65 8.79 -13.16 -10.34
N LYS A 66 9.95 -13.41 -10.94
CA LYS A 66 11.28 -13.16 -10.35
C LYS A 66 11.81 -11.73 -10.57
N SER A 67 11.10 -10.88 -11.32
CA SER A 67 11.52 -9.50 -11.53
C SER A 67 11.20 -8.63 -10.29
N LYS A 68 11.94 -7.52 -10.14
CA LYS A 68 11.70 -6.53 -9.06
C LYS A 68 10.26 -5.99 -9.10
N LEU A 69 9.71 -5.83 -10.30
CA LEU A 69 8.33 -5.38 -10.51
C LEU A 69 7.31 -6.47 -10.15
N GLY A 70 7.59 -7.73 -10.50
CA GLY A 70 6.75 -8.87 -10.13
C GLY A 70 6.62 -9.00 -8.61
N GLY A 71 7.73 -8.88 -7.87
CA GLY A 71 7.72 -8.87 -6.41
C GLY A 71 6.93 -7.71 -5.80
N ALA A 72 6.87 -6.54 -6.45
CA ALA A 72 6.05 -5.43 -6.02
C ALA A 72 4.55 -5.71 -6.22
N PHE A 73 4.18 -6.32 -7.35
CA PHE A 73 2.79 -6.70 -7.61
C PHE A 73 2.29 -7.84 -6.74
N THR A 74 3.12 -8.86 -6.50
CA THR A 74 2.78 -9.92 -5.54
C THR A 74 2.55 -9.32 -4.16
N TYR A 75 3.38 -8.38 -3.72
CA TYR A 75 3.16 -7.69 -2.45
C TYR A 75 1.87 -6.88 -2.45
N LEU A 76 1.60 -6.11 -3.51
CA LEU A 76 0.37 -5.34 -3.64
C LEU A 76 -0.88 -6.24 -3.55
N LYS A 77 -0.91 -7.33 -4.32
CA LYS A 77 -2.01 -8.29 -4.34
C LYS A 77 -2.22 -8.95 -2.97
N ASN A 78 -1.14 -9.36 -2.30
CA ASN A 78 -1.22 -9.93 -0.95
C ASN A 78 -1.78 -8.94 0.08
N ASN A 79 -1.57 -7.63 -0.14
CA ASN A 79 -2.04 -6.57 0.76
C ASN A 79 -3.37 -5.92 0.32
N GLU A 80 -3.94 -6.32 -0.81
CA GLU A 80 -5.17 -5.76 -1.36
C GLU A 80 -6.30 -5.74 -0.32
N LYS A 81 -6.48 -6.83 0.42
CA LYS A 81 -7.50 -6.92 1.48
C LYS A 81 -7.38 -5.82 2.54
N TYR A 82 -6.16 -5.42 2.90
CA TYR A 82 -5.92 -4.37 3.88
C TYR A 82 -6.12 -2.99 3.27
N LEU A 83 -5.71 -2.80 2.01
CA LEU A 83 -5.93 -1.57 1.27
C LEU A 83 -7.43 -1.32 1.03
N ARG A 84 -8.21 -2.35 0.72
CA ARG A 84 -9.68 -2.23 0.59
C ARG A 84 -10.35 -1.87 1.90
N ARG A 85 -9.96 -2.50 3.01
CA ARG A 85 -10.45 -2.12 4.36
C ARG A 85 -10.16 -0.67 4.70
N TYR A 86 -8.99 -0.15 4.34
CA TYR A 86 -8.67 1.26 4.51
C TYR A 86 -9.63 2.19 3.73
N LEU A 87 -10.15 1.76 2.58
CA LEU A 87 -11.15 2.53 1.82
C LEU A 87 -12.56 2.49 2.44
N GLU A 88 -12.83 1.51 3.31
CA GLU A 88 -14.13 1.24 3.92
C GLU A 88 -14.26 1.80 5.34
N ASP A 89 -13.14 2.11 6.01
CA ASP A 89 -13.13 2.72 7.34
C ASP A 89 -12.22 3.96 7.43
N GLY A 90 -12.84 5.14 7.56
CA GLY A 90 -12.19 6.43 7.66
C GLY A 90 -11.27 6.59 8.88
N ARG A 91 -11.42 5.74 9.90
CA ARG A 91 -10.60 5.72 11.12
C ARG A 91 -9.26 5.02 10.92
N LEU A 92 -9.15 4.19 9.89
CA LEU A 92 -7.92 3.47 9.60
C LEU A 92 -6.88 4.40 9.00
N GLU A 93 -5.67 4.33 9.54
CA GLU A 93 -4.48 4.88 8.92
C GLU A 93 -3.94 3.89 7.89
N ILE A 94 -3.44 4.42 6.78
CA ILE A 94 -2.88 3.58 5.73
C ILE A 94 -1.54 2.98 6.14
N ASP A 95 -0.80 3.67 7.01
CA ASP A 95 0.50 3.26 7.51
C ASP A 95 0.35 2.51 8.85
N ASN A 96 1.18 1.49 9.04
CA ASN A 96 1.15 0.64 10.24
C ASN A 96 1.85 1.32 11.45
N ASN A 97 2.26 2.59 11.32
CA ASN A 97 3.09 3.25 12.33
C ASN A 97 2.38 3.35 13.68
N ARG A 98 1.05 3.52 13.68
CA ARG A 98 0.27 3.53 14.91
C ARG A 98 0.35 2.19 15.63
N ALA A 99 0.17 1.07 14.94
CA ALA A 99 0.28 -0.24 15.56
C ALA A 99 1.72 -0.51 16.02
N GLU A 100 2.73 -0.20 15.20
CA GLU A 100 4.14 -0.41 15.57
C GLU A 100 4.57 0.41 16.80
N ARG A 101 4.06 1.63 16.96
CA ARG A 101 4.28 2.42 18.17
C ARG A 101 3.61 1.81 19.40
N SER A 102 2.41 1.24 19.26
CA SER A 102 1.68 0.64 20.38
C SER A 102 2.28 -0.66 20.90
N ILE A 103 3.08 -1.37 20.09
CA ILE A 103 3.69 -2.66 20.45
C ILE A 103 5.14 -2.49 20.91
N LYS A 104 5.75 -1.30 20.74
CA LYS A 104 7.08 -1.04 21.29
C LYS A 104 6.99 -0.99 22.81
N PRO A 105 7.72 -1.86 23.54
CA PRO A 105 7.83 -1.72 24.98
C PRO A 105 8.47 -0.36 25.29
N LEU A 106 7.96 0.30 26.33
CA LEU A 106 8.50 1.55 26.87
C LEU A 106 9.95 1.38 27.32
#